data_AF-A0AAW1C5N3-F1
#
_entry.id   AF-A0AAW1C5N3-F1
#
_cell.length_a   1.000
_cell.length_b   1.000
_cell.length_c   1.000
_cell.angle_alpha   90.00
_cell.angle_beta   90.00
_cell.angle_gamma   90.00
#
_symmetry.space_group_name_H-M   'P 1'
#
loop_
_entity.id
_entity.type
_entity.pdbx_description
1 polymer ?
#
loop_
_entity_poly.entity_id
_entity_poly.type
_entity_poly.pdbx_seq_one_letter_code
_entity_poly.pdbx_strand_id
1 'polypeptide(L)'
;MKDLKEQYIMGAFLDKPKMEKHNAQGQGNGLRYGLSSMQEPEVYEIERSEEEDQFIILACDGIWDVMGNEELCEFVRSRLEVTDDLERVCNEIVDTCLYKGSRDNMSVILICFPNAPKVLPDAVKRETELDKFLESRVEEIIKKQGEGVPDLVHVMRTLQTESIPNLPPGGELASKRSVIEAIYNRLNPYRNDEADSASTDDMW
;
A
#
# COMPACT_ATOMS: atom_id res chain seq x y z
N MET A 1 3.74 -42.52 13.59
CA MET A 1 4.61 -41.79 12.63
C MET A 1 3.73 -40.77 11.96
N LYS A 2 4.08 -39.49 12.12
CA LYS A 2 3.42 -38.34 11.50
C LYS A 2 3.63 -38.42 9.98
N ASP A 3 2.63 -38.02 9.21
CA ASP A 3 2.81 -37.12 8.07
C ASP A 3 1.46 -36.46 7.77
N LEU A 4 1.11 -35.51 8.64
CA LEU A 4 0.22 -34.40 8.34
C LEU A 4 0.98 -33.44 7.43
N LYS A 5 0.64 -33.43 6.14
CA LYS A 5 0.81 -32.23 5.32
C LYS A 5 -0.53 -31.51 5.29
N GLU A 6 -0.87 -30.87 6.42
CA GLU A 6 -1.75 -29.71 6.40
C GLU A 6 -1.01 -28.63 5.61
N GLN A 7 -1.33 -28.53 4.32
CA GLN A 7 -1.11 -27.28 3.60
C GLN A 7 -2.13 -26.30 4.15
N TYR A 8 -1.66 -25.38 4.99
CA TYR A 8 -2.35 -24.14 5.29
C TYR A 8 -2.68 -23.46 3.95
N ILE A 9 -3.93 -23.52 3.50
CA ILE A 9 -4.39 -22.80 2.32
C ILE A 9 -4.62 -21.35 2.79
N MET A 10 -3.62 -20.49 2.58
CA MET A 10 -3.67 -19.05 2.86
C MET A 10 -4.53 -18.30 1.82
N GLY A 11 -5.78 -18.72 1.64
CA GLY A 11 -6.72 -18.15 0.69
C GLY A 11 -6.89 -18.95 -0.59
N ALA A 12 -8.03 -18.77 -1.24
CA ALA A 12 -8.30 -19.32 -2.55
C ALA A 12 -7.81 -18.31 -3.61
N PHE A 13 -6.90 -18.78 -4.46
CA PHE A 13 -6.27 -17.99 -5.50
C PHE A 13 -7.06 -18.14 -6.80
N LEU A 14 -7.28 -17.03 -7.50
CA LEU A 14 -7.80 -17.07 -8.87
C LEU A 14 -6.69 -17.66 -9.77
N ASP A 15 -6.97 -18.71 -10.54
CA ASP A 15 -6.07 -19.23 -11.59
C ASP A 15 -5.82 -18.15 -12.66
N LYS A 16 -4.90 -18.47 -13.58
CA LYS A 16 -4.50 -17.58 -14.67
C LYS A 16 -5.73 -17.15 -15.49
N PRO A 17 -5.87 -15.84 -15.80
CA PRO A 17 -7.01 -15.32 -16.53
C PRO A 17 -7.19 -16.07 -17.86
N LYS A 18 -8.43 -16.44 -18.19
CA LYS A 18 -8.75 -16.95 -19.53
C LYS A 18 -8.49 -15.85 -20.57
N MET A 19 -7.38 -16.00 -21.31
CA MET A 19 -6.94 -15.02 -22.33
C MET A 19 -7.62 -15.20 -23.70
N GLU A 20 -8.74 -15.92 -23.78
CA GLU A 20 -9.43 -16.13 -25.06
C GLU A 20 -10.04 -14.83 -25.59
N LYS A 21 -9.66 -14.47 -26.81
CA LYS A 21 -10.06 -13.22 -27.47
C LYS A 21 -11.09 -13.50 -28.54
N HIS A 22 -12.22 -12.80 -28.47
CA HIS A 22 -13.09 -12.60 -29.61
C HIS A 22 -12.48 -11.56 -30.55
N ASN A 23 -12.25 -11.92 -31.81
CA ASN A 23 -11.71 -11.01 -32.81
C ASN A 23 -12.68 -10.86 -33.98
N ALA A 24 -12.87 -9.62 -34.47
CA ALA A 24 -13.63 -9.34 -35.68
C ALA A 24 -12.91 -8.30 -36.54
N GLN A 25 -13.13 -8.30 -37.84
CA GLN A 25 -12.63 -7.27 -38.76
C GLN A 25 -13.60 -7.08 -39.92
N GLY A 26 -13.57 -5.91 -40.56
CA GLY A 26 -14.42 -5.62 -41.71
C GLY A 26 -14.12 -4.30 -42.39
N GLN A 27 -14.92 -3.96 -43.41
CA GLN A 27 -14.77 -2.73 -44.18
C GLN A 27 -16.11 -2.24 -44.76
N GLY A 28 -16.28 -0.91 -44.89
CA GLY A 28 -17.48 -0.27 -45.43
C GLY A 28 -17.34 1.26 -45.48
N ASN A 29 -18.02 1.93 -46.43
CA ASN A 29 -17.96 3.40 -46.64
C ASN A 29 -16.52 3.96 -46.74
N GLY A 30 -15.58 3.22 -47.34
CA GLY A 30 -14.17 3.63 -47.44
C GLY A 30 -13.35 3.44 -46.16
N LEU A 31 -13.93 2.89 -45.09
CA LEU A 31 -13.28 2.62 -43.80
C LEU A 31 -13.05 1.12 -43.61
N ARG A 32 -12.06 0.80 -42.78
CA ARG A 32 -11.74 -0.57 -42.30
C ARG A 32 -11.75 -0.57 -40.77
N TYR A 33 -12.20 -1.66 -40.15
CA TYR A 33 -12.18 -1.83 -38.69
C TYR A 33 -11.61 -3.19 -38.29
N GLY A 34 -11.05 -3.23 -37.09
CA GLY A 34 -10.69 -4.44 -36.36
C GLY A 34 -11.19 -4.31 -34.92
N LEU A 35 -11.59 -5.42 -34.32
CA LEU A 35 -12.08 -5.57 -32.96
C LEU A 35 -11.34 -6.73 -32.33
N SER A 36 -10.84 -6.54 -31.11
CA SER A 36 -10.42 -7.62 -30.22
C SER A 36 -11.06 -7.37 -28.87
N SER A 37 -11.74 -8.36 -28.32
CA SER A 37 -12.45 -8.27 -27.05
C SER A 37 -12.28 -9.57 -26.27
N MET A 38 -12.04 -9.46 -24.96
CA MET A 38 -11.91 -10.60 -24.06
C MET A 38 -13.05 -10.43 -23.04
N GLN A 39 -14.11 -11.22 -23.19
CA GLN A 39 -15.37 -11.05 -22.46
C GLN A 39 -15.84 -12.38 -21.90
N GLU A 40 -15.17 -12.89 -20.87
CA GLU A 40 -15.75 -13.85 -19.92
C GLU A 40 -15.16 -13.57 -18.53
N PRO A 41 -15.99 -13.28 -17.50
CA PRO A 41 -15.50 -13.21 -16.14
C PRO A 41 -15.11 -14.60 -15.67
N GLU A 42 -14.06 -14.68 -14.87
CA GLU A 42 -13.70 -15.90 -14.18
C GLU A 42 -14.42 -15.95 -12.84
N VAL A 43 -15.11 -17.06 -12.56
CA VAL A 43 -15.92 -17.21 -11.36
C VAL A 43 -15.41 -18.39 -10.55
N TYR A 44 -15.14 -18.12 -9.27
CA TYR A 44 -14.70 -19.11 -8.30
C TYR A 44 -15.72 -19.16 -7.17
N GLU A 45 -16.12 -20.38 -6.81
CA GLU A 45 -16.92 -20.63 -5.63
C GLU A 45 -15.99 -21.13 -4.52
N ILE A 46 -15.98 -20.40 -3.41
CA ILE A 46 -15.16 -20.70 -2.25
C ILE A 46 -16.14 -20.88 -1.09
N GLU A 47 -16.18 -22.07 -0.51
CA GLU A 47 -16.99 -22.33 0.68
C GLU A 47 -16.46 -21.48 1.83
N ARG A 48 -17.37 -20.77 2.51
CA ARG A 48 -17.01 -19.91 3.64
C ARG A 48 -16.64 -20.73 4.86
N SER A 49 -15.60 -20.31 5.56
CA SER A 49 -15.17 -20.88 6.83
C SER A 49 -15.36 -19.84 7.93
N GLU A 50 -16.41 -19.97 8.75
CA GLU A 50 -16.67 -19.01 9.83
C GLU A 50 -15.52 -18.95 10.84
N GLU A 51 -14.73 -20.02 10.97
CA GLU A 51 -13.58 -20.10 11.88
C GLU A 51 -12.29 -19.52 11.28
N GLU A 52 -12.12 -19.56 9.95
CA GLU A 52 -10.85 -19.19 9.30
C GLU A 52 -10.91 -17.88 8.50
N ASP A 53 -12.10 -17.49 8.02
CA ASP A 53 -12.29 -16.29 7.20
C ASP A 53 -11.93 -15.03 8.00
N GLN A 54 -10.92 -14.29 7.53
CA GLN A 54 -10.46 -13.05 8.19
C GLN A 54 -10.93 -11.80 7.45
N PHE A 55 -10.52 -11.62 6.20
CA PHE A 55 -10.88 -10.46 5.39
C PHE A 55 -10.70 -10.75 3.89
N ILE A 56 -11.32 -9.92 3.04
CA ILE A 56 -11.14 -9.87 1.59
C ILE A 56 -10.63 -8.48 1.21
N ILE A 57 -9.69 -8.44 0.27
CA ILE A 57 -9.17 -7.22 -0.33
C ILE A 57 -9.53 -7.25 -1.81
N LEU A 58 -10.22 -6.21 -2.28
CA LEU A 58 -10.43 -5.96 -3.71
C LEU A 58 -9.70 -4.67 -4.05
N ALA A 59 -8.82 -4.68 -5.05
CA ALA A 59 -8.12 -3.48 -5.47
C ALA A 59 -7.83 -3.49 -6.98
N CYS A 60 -7.61 -2.32 -7.57
CA CYS A 60 -7.13 -2.18 -8.94
C CYS A 60 -5.61 -2.42 -9.05
N ASP A 61 -5.12 -2.50 -10.29
CA ASP A 61 -3.70 -2.61 -10.65
C ASP A 61 -2.82 -1.51 -10.01
N GLY A 62 -3.33 -0.29 -9.85
CA GLY A 62 -2.62 0.76 -9.13
C GLY A 62 -2.12 0.39 -7.72
N ILE A 63 -2.73 -0.60 -7.06
CA ILE A 63 -2.26 -1.19 -5.79
C ILE A 63 -1.35 -2.40 -6.06
N TRP A 64 -1.81 -3.34 -6.88
CA TRP A 64 -1.13 -4.62 -7.13
C TRP A 64 0.18 -4.48 -7.92
N ASP A 65 0.37 -3.39 -8.66
CA ASP A 65 1.61 -3.09 -9.39
C ASP A 65 2.79 -2.83 -8.46
N VAL A 66 2.54 -2.44 -7.21
CA VAL A 66 3.57 -2.06 -6.23
C VAL A 66 3.55 -2.86 -4.94
N MET A 67 2.49 -3.64 -4.68
CA MET A 67 2.40 -4.54 -3.53
C MET A 67 1.92 -5.93 -3.94
N GLY A 68 2.69 -6.95 -3.60
CA GLY A 68 2.31 -8.35 -3.82
C GLY A 68 1.19 -8.83 -2.90
N ASN A 69 0.63 -10.01 -3.19
CA ASN A 69 -0.47 -10.59 -2.43
C ASN A 69 -0.13 -10.78 -0.95
N GLU A 70 0.98 -11.47 -0.66
CA GLU A 70 1.43 -11.74 0.70
C GLU A 70 1.82 -10.44 1.41
N GLU A 71 2.50 -9.54 0.69
CA GLU A 71 2.94 -8.24 1.18
C GLU A 71 1.75 -7.38 1.65
N LEU A 72 0.70 -7.29 0.83
CA LEU A 72 -0.50 -6.53 1.17
C LEU A 72 -1.32 -7.21 2.27
N CYS A 73 -1.40 -8.55 2.27
CA CYS A 73 -2.10 -9.30 3.30
C CYS A 73 -1.46 -9.13 4.69
N GLU A 74 -0.12 -9.22 4.76
CA GLU A 74 0.64 -8.96 5.99
C GLU A 74 0.51 -7.52 6.44
N PHE A 75 0.58 -6.57 5.50
CA PHE A 75 0.39 -5.16 5.81
C PHE A 75 -0.99 -4.91 6.41
N VAL A 76 -2.08 -5.33 5.75
CA VAL A 76 -3.46 -5.17 6.23
C VAL A 76 -3.67 -5.82 7.60
N ARG A 77 -3.14 -7.03 7.81
CA ARG A 77 -3.19 -7.68 9.13
C ARG A 77 -2.51 -6.82 10.20
N SER A 78 -1.32 -6.28 9.90
CA SER A 78 -0.59 -5.41 10.84
C SER A 78 -1.35 -4.13 11.18
N ARG A 79 -2.13 -3.59 10.24
CA ARG A 79 -2.92 -2.37 10.44
C ARG A 79 -4.20 -2.64 11.24
N LEU A 80 -4.89 -3.75 10.97
CA LEU A 80 -6.05 -4.20 11.73
C LEU A 80 -5.72 -4.53 13.21
N GLU A 81 -4.48 -4.92 13.50
CA GLU A 81 -4.01 -5.06 14.89
C GLU A 81 -3.81 -3.72 15.61
N VAL A 82 -3.75 -2.60 14.89
CA VAL A 82 -3.54 -1.25 15.44
C VAL A 82 -4.85 -0.44 15.49
N THR A 83 -5.75 -0.62 14.53
CA THR A 83 -7.00 0.13 14.41
C THR A 83 -8.14 -0.73 13.86
N ASP A 84 -9.36 -0.49 14.33
CA ASP A 84 -10.60 -1.09 13.80
C ASP A 84 -11.31 -0.19 12.77
N ASP A 85 -10.80 1.02 12.56
CA ASP A 85 -11.23 1.94 11.50
C ASP A 85 -10.75 1.45 10.12
N LEU A 86 -11.66 0.83 9.36
CA LEU A 86 -11.37 0.29 8.04
C LEU A 86 -11.08 1.37 6.98
N GLU A 87 -11.67 2.55 7.12
CA GLU A 87 -11.41 3.67 6.20
C GLU A 87 -9.97 4.12 6.36
N ARG A 88 -9.51 4.23 7.61
CA ARG A 88 -8.10 4.49 7.91
C ARG A 88 -7.17 3.43 7.33
N VAL A 89 -7.48 2.14 7.48
CA VAL A 89 -6.65 1.07 6.90
C VAL A 89 -6.59 1.18 5.37
N CYS A 90 -7.72 1.46 4.71
CA CYS A 90 -7.75 1.65 3.25
C CYS A 90 -6.90 2.85 2.82
N ASN A 91 -6.98 3.97 3.55
CA ASN A 91 -6.15 5.14 3.27
C ASN A 91 -4.66 4.84 3.46
N GLU A 92 -4.29 4.09 4.50
CA GLU A 92 -2.91 3.66 4.74
C GLU A 92 -2.39 2.76 3.60
N ILE A 93 -3.23 1.90 3.00
CA ILE A 93 -2.87 1.11 1.81
C ILE A 93 -2.60 2.02 0.61
N VAL A 94 -3.51 2.95 0.31
CA VAL A 94 -3.39 3.85 -0.86
C VAL A 94 -2.15 4.75 -0.73
N ASP A 95 -1.94 5.37 0.42
CA ASP A 95 -0.76 6.18 0.70
C ASP A 95 0.53 5.37 0.55
N THR A 96 0.56 4.15 1.11
CA THR A 96 1.72 3.26 1.00
C THR A 96 2.06 2.94 -0.46
N CYS A 97 1.06 2.65 -1.28
CA CYS A 97 1.25 2.34 -2.70
C CYS A 97 1.73 3.57 -3.48
N LEU A 98 1.19 4.75 -3.19
CA LEU A 98 1.66 6.02 -3.74
C LEU A 98 3.16 6.22 -3.45
N TYR A 99 3.57 5.98 -2.20
CA TYR A 99 4.96 6.17 -1.77
C TYR A 99 5.91 5.07 -2.25
N LYS A 100 5.39 3.88 -2.59
CA LYS A 100 6.13 2.83 -3.31
C LYS A 100 6.28 3.13 -4.81
N GLY A 101 5.62 4.18 -5.31
CA GLY A 101 5.83 4.71 -6.65
C GLY A 101 4.69 4.44 -7.62
N SER A 102 3.52 4.01 -7.14
CA SER A 102 2.32 3.94 -7.98
C SER A 102 1.97 5.33 -8.51
N ARG A 103 1.62 5.39 -9.79
CA ARG A 103 1.21 6.61 -10.49
C ARG A 103 -0.16 6.48 -11.15
N ASP A 104 -0.87 5.39 -10.85
CA ASP A 104 -2.20 5.13 -11.39
C ASP A 104 -3.29 5.60 -10.42
N ASN A 105 -4.54 5.55 -10.86
CA ASN A 105 -5.69 5.62 -9.99
C ASN A 105 -5.71 4.40 -9.06
N MET A 106 -5.91 4.65 -7.78
CA MET A 106 -5.94 3.62 -6.74
C MET A 106 -7.33 3.54 -6.12
N SER A 107 -7.84 2.33 -5.99
CA SER A 107 -9.09 2.03 -5.31
C SER A 107 -8.95 0.70 -4.61
N VAL A 108 -9.39 0.64 -3.35
CA VAL A 108 -9.35 -0.56 -2.53
C VAL A 108 -10.64 -0.70 -1.74
N ILE A 109 -11.12 -1.93 -1.59
CA ILE A 109 -12.23 -2.31 -0.72
C ILE A 109 -11.71 -3.36 0.24
N LEU A 110 -11.87 -3.11 1.53
CA LEU A 110 -11.55 -4.04 2.61
C LEU A 110 -12.84 -4.54 3.25
N ILE A 111 -13.05 -5.85 3.23
CA ILE A 111 -14.22 -6.51 3.82
C ILE A 111 -13.73 -7.40 4.96
N CYS A 112 -14.16 -7.14 6.19
CA CYS A 112 -13.77 -7.93 7.35
C CYS A 112 -14.86 -8.93 7.76
N PHE A 113 -14.45 -10.15 8.06
CA PHE A 113 -15.28 -11.20 8.65
C PHE A 113 -15.20 -11.16 10.19
N PRO A 114 -16.04 -11.92 10.91
CA PRO A 114 -16.01 -11.95 12.38
C PRO A 114 -14.62 -12.24 12.98
N ASN A 115 -13.86 -13.13 12.35
CA ASN A 115 -12.51 -13.54 12.78
C ASN A 115 -11.36 -12.71 12.17
N ALA A 116 -11.67 -11.53 11.63
CA ALA A 116 -10.65 -10.55 11.29
C ALA A 116 -9.76 -10.23 12.52
N PRO A 117 -8.46 -9.95 12.30
CA PRO A 117 -7.56 -9.47 13.35
C PRO A 117 -8.21 -8.34 14.14
N LYS A 118 -8.04 -8.38 15.46
CA LYS A 118 -8.57 -7.36 16.38
C LYS A 118 -7.45 -6.48 16.87
N VAL A 119 -7.79 -5.28 17.30
CA VAL A 119 -6.83 -4.34 17.89
C VAL A 119 -6.16 -4.99 19.10
N LEU A 120 -4.83 -5.07 19.05
CA LEU A 120 -3.99 -5.62 20.11
C LEU A 120 -3.28 -4.48 20.84
N PRO A 121 -3.39 -4.37 22.18
CA PRO A 121 -2.71 -3.32 22.94
C PRO A 121 -1.20 -3.27 22.70
N ASP A 122 -0.57 -4.43 22.54
CA ASP A 122 0.87 -4.53 22.26
C ASP A 122 1.24 -4.04 20.86
N ALA A 123 0.35 -4.21 19.86
CA ALA A 123 0.56 -3.67 18.52
C ALA A 123 0.44 -2.14 18.50
N VAL A 124 -0.59 -1.59 19.15
CA VAL A 124 -0.77 -0.14 19.33
C VAL A 124 0.43 0.49 20.05
N LYS A 125 0.93 -0.19 21.09
CA LYS A 125 2.12 0.25 21.83
C LYS A 125 3.36 0.26 20.94
N ARG A 126 3.62 -0.82 20.17
CA ARG A 126 4.73 -0.89 19.22
C ARG A 126 4.66 0.19 18.15
N GLU A 127 3.47 0.46 17.62
CA GLU A 127 3.25 1.54 16.65
C GLU A 127 3.60 2.92 17.25
N THR A 128 3.16 3.18 18.49
CA THR A 128 3.46 4.43 19.19
C THR A 128 4.97 4.58 19.49
N GLU A 129 5.64 3.48 19.83
CA GLU A 129 7.10 3.47 20.06
C GLU A 129 7.88 3.72 18.77
N LEU A 130 7.44 3.14 17.65
CA LEU A 130 8.00 3.39 16.33
C LEU A 130 7.84 4.85 15.91
N ASP A 131 6.65 5.44 16.10
CA ASP A 131 6.40 6.84 15.75
C ASP A 131 7.31 7.80 16.54
N LYS A 132 7.48 7.57 17.84
CA LYS A 132 8.40 8.34 18.68
C LYS A 132 9.87 8.17 18.27
N PHE A 133 10.24 6.94 17.86
CA PHE A 133 11.57 6.68 17.33
C PHE A 133 11.81 7.48 16.05
N LEU A 134 10.89 7.41 15.08
CA LEU A 134 10.96 8.17 13.83
C LEU A 134 11.02 9.67 14.09
N GLU A 135 10.24 10.19 15.04
CA GLU A 135 10.29 11.60 15.44
C GLU A 135 11.68 12.01 15.92
N SER A 136 12.26 11.23 16.84
CA SER A 136 13.61 11.47 17.36
C SER A 136 14.67 11.42 16.26
N ARG A 137 14.56 10.46 15.31
CA ARG A 137 15.49 10.35 14.17
C ARG A 137 15.38 11.53 13.22
N VAL A 138 14.18 11.95 12.85
CA VAL A 138 13.96 13.10 11.96
C VAL A 138 14.53 14.38 12.59
N GLU A 139 14.31 14.59 13.89
CA GLU A 139 14.92 15.70 14.61
C GLU A 139 16.45 15.69 14.57
N GLU A 140 17.08 14.54 14.78
CA GLU A 140 18.53 14.40 14.71
C GLU A 140 19.08 14.68 13.31
N ILE A 141 18.40 14.19 12.26
CA ILE A 141 18.81 14.40 10.87
C ILE A 141 18.76 15.89 10.52
N ILE A 142 17.70 16.59 10.94
CA ILE A 142 17.56 18.04 10.73
C ILE A 142 18.65 18.81 11.48
N LYS A 143 18.99 18.43 12.72
CA LYS A 143 20.00 19.12 13.55
C LYS A 143 21.45 18.87 13.10
N LYS A 144 21.75 17.71 12.50
CA LYS A 144 23.13 17.34 12.11
C LYS A 144 23.63 18.05 10.86
N GLN A 145 22.76 18.58 10.01
CA GLN A 145 23.20 19.38 8.86
C GLN A 145 23.51 20.81 9.30
N GLY A 146 24.80 21.16 9.27
CA GLY A 146 25.29 22.50 9.65
C GLY A 146 25.01 23.59 8.62
N GLU A 147 24.81 23.25 7.34
CA GLU A 147 24.52 24.20 6.26
C GLU A 147 23.25 23.77 5.50
N GLY A 148 22.12 24.41 5.80
CA GLY A 148 20.84 24.20 5.15
C GLY A 148 19.98 23.09 5.77
N VAL A 149 18.66 23.29 5.77
CA VAL A 149 17.72 22.25 6.22
C VAL A 149 17.57 21.21 5.10
N PRO A 150 17.79 19.91 5.36
CA PRO A 150 17.62 18.87 4.34
C PRO A 150 16.18 18.86 3.83
N ASP A 151 15.96 18.56 2.55
CA ASP A 151 14.61 18.32 2.04
C ASP A 151 14.06 16.97 2.54
N LEU A 152 12.74 16.76 2.41
CA LEU A 152 12.10 15.53 2.83
C LEU A 152 12.69 14.30 2.10
N VAL A 153 13.10 14.46 0.84
CA VAL A 153 13.73 13.40 0.04
C VAL A 153 15.05 12.95 0.66
N HIS A 154 15.87 13.89 1.13
CA HIS A 154 17.11 13.59 1.83
C HIS A 154 16.83 12.88 3.17
N VAL A 155 15.87 13.37 3.96
CA VAL A 155 15.49 12.74 5.23
C VAL A 155 15.05 11.29 5.01
N MET A 156 14.17 11.05 4.04
CA MET A 156 13.71 9.70 3.70
C MET A 156 14.88 8.80 3.24
N ARG A 157 15.81 9.32 2.43
CA ARG A 157 16.99 8.57 1.99
C ARG A 157 17.89 8.19 3.18
N THR A 158 18.11 9.11 4.12
CA THR A 158 18.88 8.81 5.33
C THR A 158 18.20 7.73 6.15
N LEU A 159 16.89 7.83 6.38
CA LEU A 159 16.12 6.81 7.10
C LEU A 159 16.15 5.44 6.40
N GLN A 160 16.16 5.39 5.06
CA GLN A 160 16.30 4.13 4.31
C GLN A 160 17.66 3.45 4.51
N THR A 161 18.71 4.22 4.80
CA THR A 161 20.05 3.66 5.08
C THR A 161 20.22 3.18 6.52
N GLU A 162 19.30 3.55 7.41
CA GLU A 162 19.30 3.14 8.81
C GLU A 162 18.49 1.85 9.00
N SER A 163 18.91 1.01 9.95
CA SER A 163 18.12 -0.17 10.35
C SER A 163 17.04 0.27 11.33
N ILE A 164 15.83 0.51 10.83
CA ILE A 164 14.68 0.92 11.64
C ILE A 164 13.94 -0.35 12.10
N PRO A 165 13.82 -0.59 13.42
CA PRO A 165 13.15 -1.79 13.91
C PRO A 165 11.62 -1.68 13.76
N ASN A 166 10.95 -2.82 13.62
CA ASN A 166 9.49 -2.95 13.70
C ASN A 166 8.69 -2.13 12.67
N LEU A 167 9.25 -1.89 11.48
CA LEU A 167 8.47 -1.33 10.37
C LEU A 167 7.27 -2.25 10.04
N PRO A 168 6.14 -1.69 9.57
CA PRO A 168 4.99 -2.49 9.17
C PRO A 168 5.39 -3.47 8.06
N PRO A 169 5.10 -4.77 8.20
CA PRO A 169 5.47 -5.76 7.19
C PRO A 169 4.80 -5.43 5.87
N GLY A 170 5.59 -5.50 4.80
CA GLY A 170 5.16 -5.18 3.43
C GLY A 170 5.01 -3.70 3.14
N GLY A 171 4.47 -2.91 4.08
CA GLY A 171 4.43 -1.46 3.94
C GLY A 171 5.80 -0.78 4.05
N GLU A 172 6.68 -1.33 4.89
CA GLU A 172 8.03 -0.84 5.16
C GLU A 172 8.05 0.66 5.49
N LEU A 173 9.17 1.34 5.23
CA LEU A 173 9.29 2.79 5.47
C LEU A 173 8.29 3.61 4.65
N ALA A 174 7.85 3.12 3.49
CA ALA A 174 6.86 3.81 2.65
C ALA A 174 5.55 4.03 3.42
N SER A 175 5.09 3.03 4.16
CA SER A 175 3.88 3.14 4.99
C SER A 175 3.98 4.15 6.14
N LYS A 176 5.20 4.52 6.54
CA LYS A 176 5.45 5.50 7.60
C LYS A 176 5.75 6.90 7.06
N ARG A 177 5.73 7.09 5.73
CA ARG A 177 6.08 8.38 5.11
C ARG A 177 5.13 9.50 5.52
N SER A 178 3.81 9.28 5.58
CA SER A 178 2.86 10.33 6.03
C SER A 178 3.17 10.81 7.46
N VAL A 179 3.61 9.89 8.36
CA VAL A 179 4.04 10.23 9.72
C VAL A 179 5.34 11.05 9.70
N ILE A 180 6.33 10.59 8.95
CA ILE A 180 7.63 11.27 8.81
C ILE A 180 7.45 12.68 8.23
N GLU A 181 6.60 12.82 7.22
CA GLU A 181 6.27 14.09 6.57
C GLU A 181 5.56 15.04 7.54
N ALA A 182 4.58 14.57 8.31
CA ALA A 182 3.92 15.38 9.33
C ALA A 182 4.91 15.87 10.41
N ILE A 183 5.84 15.02 10.83
CA ILE A 183 6.91 15.41 11.76
C ILE A 183 7.84 16.45 11.13
N TYR A 184 8.31 16.20 9.91
CA TYR A 184 9.19 17.10 9.17
C TYR A 184 8.54 18.50 9.01
N ASN A 185 7.28 18.55 8.58
CA ASN A 185 6.54 19.80 8.39
C ASN A 185 6.36 20.58 9.70
N ARG A 186 6.12 19.89 10.83
CA ARG A 186 6.06 20.52 12.15
C ARG A 186 7.40 21.12 12.58
N LEU A 187 8.52 20.47 12.23
CA LEU A 187 9.87 20.92 12.57
C LEU A 187 10.43 21.96 11.59
N ASN A 188 9.88 22.06 10.37
CA ASN A 188 10.32 22.99 9.33
C ASN A 188 9.14 23.69 8.62
N PRO A 189 8.33 24.50 9.33
CA PRO A 189 7.08 25.05 8.80
C PRO A 189 7.27 26.11 7.68
N TYR A 190 8.46 26.72 7.55
CA TYR A 190 8.69 27.85 6.64
C TYR A 190 9.09 27.46 5.21
N ARG A 191 9.22 26.16 4.90
CA ARG A 191 9.68 25.71 3.58
C ARG A 191 8.54 25.37 2.60
N ASN A 192 7.31 25.18 3.07
CA ASN A 192 6.17 24.90 2.19
C ASN A 192 5.73 26.12 1.36
N ASP A 193 6.07 27.35 1.78
CA ASP A 193 5.68 28.56 1.05
C ASP A 193 6.47 28.76 -0.26
N GLU A 194 7.67 28.16 -0.40
CA GLU A 194 8.46 28.27 -1.64
C GLU A 194 8.04 27.24 -2.70
N ALA A 195 7.50 26.09 -2.31
CA ALA A 195 7.16 24.99 -3.23
C ALA A 195 5.90 25.27 -4.06
N ASP A 196 4.92 26.01 -3.53
CA ASP A 196 3.72 26.41 -4.26
C ASP A 196 3.97 27.54 -5.28
N SER A 197 5.15 28.16 -5.25
CA SER A 197 5.50 29.27 -6.16
C SER A 197 6.28 28.85 -7.41
N ALA A 198 6.72 27.59 -7.51
CA ALA A 198 7.67 27.14 -8.53
C ALA A 198 7.11 26.12 -9.54
N SER A 199 5.82 25.76 -9.53
CA SER A 199 5.28 24.68 -10.39
C SER A 199 4.39 25.12 -11.56
N THR A 200 4.35 26.39 -11.95
CA THR A 200 3.47 26.83 -13.06
C THR A 200 4.15 27.11 -14.40
N ASP A 201 5.46 27.05 -14.52
CA ASP A 201 6.16 27.26 -15.80
C ASP A 201 7.10 26.08 -16.09
N ASP A 202 6.59 25.07 -16.79
CA ASP A 202 7.28 24.22 -17.78
C ASP A 202 6.69 22.79 -17.83
N MET A 203 5.48 22.68 -18.40
CA MET A 203 5.03 21.45 -19.05
C MET A 203 4.28 21.80 -20.34
N TRP A 204 5.04 21.95 -21.43
CA TRP A 204 4.56 21.80 -22.81
C TRP A 204 5.20 20.55 -23.42
#